data_AF-A0A1E5VDZ9-F1
#
_entry.id   AF-A0A1E5VDZ9-F1
#
_cell.length_a   1.000
_cell.length_b   1.000
_cell.length_c   1.000
_cell.angle_alpha   90.00
_cell.angle_beta   90.00
_cell.angle_gamma   90.00
#
_symmetry.space_group_name_H-M   'P 1'
#
loop_
_entity.id
_entity.type
_entity.pdbx_description
1 polymer ?
#
loop_
_entity_poly.entity_id
_entity_poly.type
_entity_poly.pdbx_seq_one_letter_code
_entity_poly.pdbx_strand_id
1 'polypeptide(L)'
;MAPIRQLDKAPPPTYGTVQLFHGGVFISSGTNRDYVDAKTVWYDFCEMDKWSPLVVEDIVEDLGNEMAERVKVYWLCPGKAMNEGLVLIKKDADTNKEG
;
A
#
# COMPACT_ATOMS: atom_id res chain seq x y z
N MET A 1 -0.71 -10.31 -24.17
CA MET A 1 0.18 -10.79 -23.09
C MET A 1 0.68 -12.18 -23.47
N ALA A 2 2.00 -12.41 -23.41
CA ALA A 2 2.57 -13.75 -23.64
C ALA A 2 2.52 -14.55 -22.32
N PRO A 3 2.33 -15.88 -22.36
CA PRO A 3 2.33 -16.69 -21.15
C PRO A 3 3.75 -16.76 -20.58
N ILE A 4 3.89 -16.46 -19.28
CA ILE A 4 5.15 -16.65 -18.56
C ILE A 4 5.32 -18.17 -18.36
N ARG A 5 6.40 -18.75 -18.90
CA ARG A 5 6.79 -20.12 -18.59
C ARG A 5 7.23 -20.17 -17.13
N GLN A 6 6.40 -20.73 -16.25
CA GLN A 6 6.79 -21.00 -14.87
C GLN A 6 7.96 -22.00 -14.88
N LEU A 7 9.03 -21.66 -14.17
CA LEU A 7 10.11 -22.59 -13.86
C LEU A 7 9.54 -23.58 -12.83
N ASP A 8 9.52 -24.87 -13.17
CA ASP A 8 8.70 -25.98 -12.62
C ASP A 8 8.75 -26.30 -11.09
N LYS A 9 9.14 -25.36 -10.20
CA LYS A 9 9.20 -25.62 -8.73
C LYS A 9 8.77 -24.49 -7.81
N ALA A 10 8.52 -23.27 -8.29
CA ALA A 10 8.05 -22.19 -7.42
C ALA A 10 6.52 -22.25 -7.24
N PRO A 11 5.98 -21.96 -6.05
CA PRO A 11 4.54 -21.78 -5.89
C PRO A 11 4.05 -20.67 -6.84
N PRO A 12 2.79 -20.73 -7.31
CA PRO A 12 2.22 -19.67 -8.13
C PRO A 12 2.21 -18.34 -7.36
N PRO A 13 2.41 -17.21 -8.04
CA PRO A 13 2.36 -15.91 -7.37
C PRO A 13 0.99 -15.65 -6.75
N THR A 14 1.00 -14.97 -5.61
CA THR A 14 -0.22 -14.49 -4.95
C THR A 14 -0.60 -13.14 -5.54
N TYR A 15 -1.88 -12.99 -5.91
CA TYR A 15 -2.44 -11.73 -6.40
C TYR A 15 -3.52 -11.22 -5.47
N GLY A 16 -3.69 -9.89 -5.42
CA GLY A 16 -4.82 -9.27 -4.75
C GLY A 16 -5.11 -7.86 -5.23
N THR A 17 -6.08 -7.23 -4.58
CA THR A 17 -6.51 -5.86 -4.86
C THR A 17 -6.05 -4.93 -3.74
N VAL A 18 -5.46 -3.79 -4.09
CA VAL A 18 -5.05 -2.75 -3.15
C VAL A 18 -6.02 -1.58 -3.23
N GLN A 19 -6.55 -1.18 -2.08
CA GLN A 19 -7.30 0.07 -1.92
C GLN A 19 -6.36 1.15 -1.39
N LEU A 20 -6.34 2.32 -2.04
CA LEU A 20 -5.50 3.43 -1.63
C LEU A 20 -6.32 4.71 -1.45
N PHE A 21 -6.09 5.38 -0.32
CA PHE A 21 -6.69 6.65 0.04
C PHE A 21 -5.64 7.75 -0.10
N HIS A 22 -5.90 8.77 -0.93
CA HIS A 22 -4.92 9.83 -1.22
C HIS A 22 -5.56 11.21 -1.41
N GLY A 23 -4.75 12.27 -1.36
CA GLY A 23 -5.19 13.65 -1.58
C GLY A 23 -6.04 14.27 -0.46
N GLY A 24 -6.25 13.54 0.63
CA GLY A 24 -6.91 14.02 1.84
C GLY A 24 -5.93 14.61 2.87
N VAL A 25 -6.46 14.92 4.05
CA VAL A 25 -5.70 15.50 5.18
C VAL A 25 -5.89 14.67 6.43
N PHE A 26 -4.80 14.40 7.14
CA PHE A 26 -4.87 13.79 8.47
C PHE A 26 -5.31 14.82 9.50
N ILE A 27 -6.39 14.51 10.21
CA ILE A 27 -6.85 15.28 11.37
C ILE A 27 -6.62 14.47 12.64
N SER A 28 -6.13 15.13 13.69
CA SER A 28 -5.97 14.50 15.01
C SER A 28 -6.57 15.38 16.10
N SER A 29 -7.47 14.83 16.90
CA SER A 29 -8.00 15.45 18.12
C SER A 29 -7.95 14.45 19.27
N GLY A 30 -7.09 14.72 20.26
CA GLY A 30 -6.82 13.77 21.33
C GLY A 30 -6.25 12.44 20.81
N THR A 31 -6.92 11.33 21.13
CA THR A 31 -6.58 9.98 20.64
C THR A 31 -7.20 9.66 19.29
N ASN A 32 -8.09 10.50 18.78
CA ASN A 32 -8.77 10.25 17.50
C ASN A 32 -7.90 10.76 16.35
N ARG A 33 -7.63 9.88 15.39
CA ARG A 33 -6.95 10.18 14.13
C ARG A 33 -7.83 9.73 12.99
N ASP A 34 -8.06 10.63 12.05
CA ASP A 34 -8.87 10.37 10.86
C ASP A 34 -8.20 10.96 9.62
N TYR A 35 -8.61 10.52 8.43
CA TYR A 35 -8.09 10.98 7.14
C TYR A 35 -9.28 11.37 6.27
N VAL A 36 -9.50 12.67 6.22
CA VAL A 36 -10.70 13.26 5.64
C VAL A 36 -10.41 13.83 4.26
N ASP A 37 -11.46 14.00 3.47
CA ASP A 37 -11.41 14.53 2.09
C ASP A 37 -10.52 13.71 1.14
N ALA A 38 -10.31 12.42 1.45
CA ALA A 38 -9.51 11.52 0.63
C ALA A 38 -10.26 11.05 -0.62
N LYS A 39 -9.53 10.93 -1.73
CA LYS A 39 -9.93 10.17 -2.91
C LYS A 39 -9.58 8.70 -2.71
N THR A 40 -10.43 7.82 -3.21
CA THR A 40 -10.20 6.36 -3.20
C THR A 40 -9.88 5.89 -4.61
N VAL A 41 -8.82 5.10 -4.74
CA VAL A 41 -8.44 4.40 -5.97
C VAL A 41 -8.21 2.91 -5.65
N TRP A 42 -8.41 2.07 -6.66
CA TRP A 42 -8.21 0.63 -6.57
C TRP A 42 -7.23 0.17 -7.64
N TYR A 43 -6.22 -0.58 -7.21
CA TYR A 43 -5.29 -1.28 -8.09
C TYR A 43 -5.57 -2.77 -7.95
N ASP A 44 -5.99 -3.41 -9.05
CA ASP A 44 -6.29 -4.84 -9.05
C ASP A 44 -5.17 -5.64 -9.70
N PHE A 45 -5.14 -6.94 -9.44
CA PHE A 45 -4.13 -7.87 -9.96
C PHE A 45 -2.69 -7.52 -9.52
N CYS A 46 -2.54 -6.97 -8.31
CA CYS A 46 -1.24 -6.69 -7.71
C CYS A 46 -0.57 -8.00 -7.27
N GLU A 47 0.65 -8.26 -7.73
CA GLU A 47 1.45 -9.41 -7.32
C GLU A 47 1.98 -9.18 -5.90
N MET A 48 1.29 -9.76 -4.91
CA MET A 48 1.53 -9.51 -3.48
C MET A 48 2.90 -10.00 -3.02
N ASP A 49 3.46 -11.01 -3.69
CA ASP A 49 4.81 -11.50 -3.38
C ASP A 49 5.92 -10.49 -3.74
N LYS A 50 5.59 -9.46 -4.56
CA LYS A 50 6.49 -8.36 -4.91
C LYS A 50 6.17 -7.07 -4.16
N TRP A 51 5.18 -7.09 -3.27
CA TRP A 51 4.77 -5.92 -2.51
C TRP A 51 5.94 -5.38 -1.68
N SER A 52 6.33 -4.15 -1.96
CA SER A 52 7.51 -3.51 -1.41
C SER A 52 7.36 -1.99 -1.48
N PRO A 53 8.17 -1.21 -0.73
CA PRO A 53 8.16 0.24 -0.82
C PRO A 53 8.37 0.77 -2.25
N LEU A 54 9.11 0.06 -3.10
CA LEU A 54 9.31 0.42 -4.51
C LEU A 54 8.00 0.32 -5.31
N VAL A 55 7.23 -0.76 -5.13
CA VAL A 55 5.91 -0.90 -5.76
C VAL A 55 4.95 0.20 -5.27
N VAL A 56 5.05 0.57 -4.00
CA VAL A 56 4.27 1.68 -3.43
C VAL A 56 4.68 3.02 -4.05
N GLU A 57 5.97 3.25 -4.25
CA GLU A 57 6.50 4.44 -4.92
C GLU A 57 5.97 4.56 -6.36
N ASP A 58 6.03 3.48 -7.14
CA ASP A 58 5.47 3.44 -8.51
C ASP A 58 3.97 3.83 -8.51
N ILE A 59 3.18 3.30 -7.57
CA ILE A 59 1.76 3.65 -7.44
C ILE A 59 1.55 5.14 -7.10
N VAL A 60 2.39 5.69 -6.21
CA VAL A 60 2.30 7.11 -5.81
C VAL A 60 2.64 8.03 -6.99
N GLU A 61 3.65 7.68 -7.78
CA GLU A 61 4.04 8.39 -8.99
C GLU A 61 2.98 8.31 -10.08
N ASP A 62 2.36 7.14 -10.27
CA ASP A 62 1.23 6.96 -11.20
C ASP A 62 0.03 7.86 -10.84
N LEU A 63 -0.17 8.15 -9.56
CA LEU A 63 -1.18 9.09 -9.07
C LEU A 63 -0.76 10.57 -9.23
N GLY A 64 0.41 10.83 -9.83
CA GLY A 64 0.96 12.15 -10.09
C GLY A 64 1.63 12.81 -8.88
N ASN A 65 2.00 12.04 -7.87
CA ASN A 65 2.68 12.55 -6.67
C ASN A 65 4.15 12.11 -6.68
N GLU A 66 5.06 13.02 -6.36
CA GLU A 66 6.48 12.69 -6.20
C GLU A 66 6.71 12.10 -4.81
N MET A 67 7.19 10.84 -4.72
CA MET A 67 7.36 10.18 -3.43
C MET A 67 8.53 10.77 -2.63
N ALA A 68 9.65 11.10 -3.29
CA ALA A 68 10.94 11.61 -2.78
C ALA A 68 10.90 12.41 -1.45
N GLU A 69 10.63 11.70 -0.35
CA GLU A 69 10.32 12.21 1.01
C GLU A 69 9.17 13.21 1.14
N ARG A 70 8.46 13.57 0.06
CA ARG A 70 7.34 14.53 0.09
C ARG A 70 6.04 13.88 0.51
N VAL A 71 5.86 12.58 0.23
CA VAL A 71 4.65 11.83 0.53
C VAL A 71 4.95 10.78 1.59
N LYS A 72 4.09 10.71 2.61
CA LYS A 72 4.13 9.63 3.61
C LYS A 72 3.02 8.64 3.29
N VAL A 73 3.40 7.39 3.06
CA VAL A 73 2.45 6.30 2.83
C VAL A 73 2.34 5.44 4.08
N TYR A 74 1.11 5.19 4.51
CA TYR A 74 0.82 4.38 5.68
C TYR A 74 0.08 3.12 5.25
N TRP A 75 0.55 1.96 5.70
CA TRP A 75 -0.17 0.70 5.59
C TRP A 75 -1.18 0.58 6.73
N LEU A 76 -2.45 0.36 6.41
CA LEU A 76 -3.45 -0.02 7.39
C LEU A 76 -3.42 -1.55 7.54
N CYS A 77 -2.95 -2.04 8.68
CA CYS A 77 -2.91 -3.48 8.94
C CYS A 77 -4.32 -4.10 8.78
N PRO A 78 -4.44 -5.24 8.08
CA PRO A 78 -5.72 -5.91 7.92
C PRO A 78 -6.44 -6.13 9.26
N GLY A 79 -7.75 -5.83 9.29
CA GLY A 79 -8.57 -6.00 10.49
C GLY A 79 -8.33 -4.99 11.61
N LYS A 80 -7.44 -4.00 11.43
CA LYS A 80 -7.22 -2.92 12.39
C LYS A 80 -7.98 -1.65 12.02
N ALA A 81 -8.39 -0.91 13.04
CA ALA A 81 -8.92 0.43 12.87
C ALA A 81 -7.78 1.43 12.60
N MET A 82 -8.11 2.54 11.97
CA MET A 82 -7.15 3.53 11.52
C MET A 82 -6.35 4.22 12.64
N ASN A 83 -6.94 4.36 13.81
CA ASN A 83 -6.29 4.91 15.01
C ASN A 83 -5.21 3.98 15.60
N GLU A 84 -5.26 2.67 15.30
CA GLU A 84 -4.40 1.64 15.90
C GLU A 84 -3.51 0.92 14.88
N GLY A 85 -3.92 0.89 13.61
CA GLY A 85 -3.37 -0.02 12.59
C GLY A 85 -2.46 0.62 11.55
N LEU A 86 -2.21 1.93 11.62
CA LEU A 86 -1.39 2.61 10.61
C LEU A 86 0.11 2.45 10.90
N VAL A 87 0.80 1.80 9.97
CA VAL A 87 2.27 1.63 9.97
C VAL A 87 2.86 2.45 8.83
N LEU A 88 3.81 3.33 9.14
CA LEU A 88 4.51 4.10 8.10
C LEU A 88 5.42 3.16 7.29
N ILE A 89 5.24 3.14 5.97
CA ILE A 89 6.07 2.34 5.07
C ILE A 89 7.40 3.09 4.84
N LYS A 90 8.52 2.53 5.32
CA LYS A 90 9.87 3.06 5.02
C LYS A 90 10.81 2.02 4.45
N LYS A 91 10.61 0.75 4.82
CA LYS A 91 11.47 -0.37 4.44
C LYS A 91 10.61 -1.59 4.11
N ASP A 92 11.19 -2.57 3.44
CA ASP A 92 10.49 -3.81 3.06
C ASP A 92 9.90 -4.56 4.27
N ALA A 93 10.51 -4.44 5.44
CA ALA A 93 9.98 -5.02 6.68
C ALA A 93 8.66 -4.37 7.14
N ASP A 94 8.31 -3.19 6.63
CA ASP A 94 7.07 -2.49 6.95
C ASP A 94 5.92 -2.90 6.02
N THR A 95 6.21 -3.50 4.86
CA THR A 95 5.22 -3.96 3.89
C THR A 95 4.78 -5.41 4.11
N ASN A 96 5.57 -6.22 4.81
CA ASN A 96 5.35 -7.66 5.01
C ASN A 96 5.01 -8.04 6.46
N LYS A 97 4.31 -7.17 7.20
CA LYS A 97 3.82 -7.56 8.53
C LYS A 97 2.61 -8.45 8.36
N GLU A 98 2.85 -9.76 8.37
CA GLU A 98 1.83 -10.79 8.50
C GLU A 98 0.88 -10.40 9.65
N GLY A 99 -0.42 -10.43 9.34
CA GLY A 99 -1.49 -10.36 10.35
C GLY A 99 -1.67 -11.71 11.01
#